data_AF-A0A1Y5TVE8-F1
#
_entry.id   AF-A0A1Y5TVE8-F1
#
_cell.length_a   1.000
_cell.length_b   1.000
_cell.length_c   1.000
_cell.angle_alpha   90.00
_cell.angle_beta   90.00
_cell.angle_gamma   90.00
#
_symmetry.space_group_name_H-M   'P 1'
#
loop_
_entity.id
_entity.type
_entity.pdbx_description
1 polymer ?
#
loop_
_entity_poly.entity_id
_entity_poly.type
_entity_poly.pdbx_seq_one_letter_code
_entity_poly.pdbx_strand_id
1 'polypeptide(L)'
;MQRLGRTILKYEQWQVELQTLPHAKDLTKQLDAEGGYAITHVGRLTRQDGRSFRISHGDRVLADLHYFLSFARGLSTTPVLPVGFDAAGSRIFEEWGMRLVTAWEPRRSWFDTMHGQCLADLYPGFMDLLRDADLGDSVRTALYWYLRSNRAGEGAGVDSGVILSQAALERLASAYLPFSRLPTVGSVHERLRRAFKHMKLPVAIPNEMRAIAKGKRNKDWKDLPQALTKVRNELTHPQARLKVKLGDVVADVWDIAQWYVELSILRLCGYNGVYSNRLRARWVGQVEEVPWQRRKARKR
;
A
#
# COMPACT_ATOMS: atom_id res chain seq x y z
N MET A 1 16.76 -16.17 9.91
CA MET A 1 15.80 -16.08 8.79
C MET A 1 16.37 -15.06 7.81
N GLN A 2 16.58 -15.42 6.54
CA GLN A 2 17.42 -14.69 5.60
C GLN A 2 16.55 -13.74 4.75
N ARG A 3 16.92 -12.46 4.61
CA ARG A 3 16.29 -11.58 3.61
C ARG A 3 16.44 -12.24 2.24
N LEU A 4 15.35 -12.36 1.48
CA LEU A 4 15.42 -12.83 0.09
C LEU A 4 16.26 -11.81 -0.70
N GLY A 5 17.49 -12.19 -1.05
CA GLY A 5 18.39 -11.33 -1.83
C GLY A 5 18.00 -11.21 -3.31
N ARG A 6 16.94 -11.91 -3.72
CA ARG A 6 16.44 -11.97 -5.09
C ARG A 6 14.93 -12.23 -5.10
N THR A 7 14.20 -11.49 -5.93
CA THR A 7 12.76 -11.68 -6.18
C THR A 7 12.49 -11.63 -7.67
N ILE A 8 11.60 -12.50 -8.17
CA ILE A 8 11.18 -12.54 -9.57
C ILE A 8 9.69 -12.21 -9.64
N LEU A 9 9.34 -11.16 -10.37
CA LEU A 9 7.99 -10.70 -10.62
C LEU A 9 7.62 -11.04 -12.07
N LYS A 10 6.52 -11.76 -12.27
CA LYS A 10 6.06 -12.19 -13.60
C LYS A 10 4.65 -11.72 -13.86
N TYR A 11 4.39 -11.21 -15.06
CA TYR A 11 3.06 -10.82 -15.50
C TYR A 11 3.00 -10.84 -17.04
N GLU A 12 2.01 -11.54 -17.60
CA GLU A 12 1.89 -11.80 -19.05
C GLU A 12 3.22 -12.27 -19.67
N GLN A 13 3.76 -11.57 -20.67
CA GLN A 13 5.06 -11.85 -21.29
C GLN A 13 6.27 -11.28 -20.53
N TRP A 14 6.09 -10.54 -19.45
CA TRP A 14 7.17 -9.80 -18.78
C TRP A 14 7.71 -10.53 -17.56
N GLN A 15 9.00 -10.37 -17.33
CA GLN A 15 9.69 -10.80 -16.13
C GLN A 15 10.60 -9.68 -15.63
N VAL A 16 10.38 -9.27 -14.38
CA VAL A 16 11.26 -8.35 -13.65
C VAL A 16 11.97 -9.15 -12.57
N GLU A 17 13.29 -9.15 -12.62
CA GLU A 17 14.13 -9.68 -11.55
C GLU A 17 14.67 -8.52 -10.73
N LEU A 18 14.54 -8.60 -9.41
CA LEU A 18 15.10 -7.65 -8.46
C LEU A 18 16.13 -8.35 -7.61
N GLN A 19 17.34 -7.82 -7.55
CA GLN A 19 18.43 -8.37 -6.77
C GLN A 19 18.99 -7.31 -5.83
N THR A 20 19.15 -7.67 -4.56
CA THR A 20 19.74 -6.79 -3.53
C THR A 20 21.23 -6.60 -3.80
N LEU A 21 21.73 -5.37 -3.68
CA LEU A 21 23.17 -5.09 -3.81
C LEU A 21 23.95 -5.64 -2.60
N PRO A 22 25.23 -6.06 -2.77
CA PRO A 22 26.04 -6.60 -1.68
C PRO A 22 26.13 -5.69 -0.44
N HIS A 23 26.23 -4.38 -0.65
CA HIS A 23 26.33 -3.38 0.41
C HIS A 23 24.99 -2.78 0.84
N ALA A 24 23.85 -3.33 0.39
CA ALA A 24 22.54 -2.76 0.67
C ALA A 24 22.21 -2.70 2.17
N LYS A 25 22.77 -3.60 2.98
CA LYS A 25 22.58 -3.60 4.44
C LYS A 25 23.23 -2.37 5.08
N ASP A 26 24.45 -2.02 4.66
CA ASP A 26 25.16 -0.87 5.20
C ASP A 26 24.57 0.43 4.67
N LEU A 27 24.17 0.47 3.39
CA LEU A 27 23.39 1.57 2.83
C LEU A 27 22.09 1.79 3.63
N THR A 28 21.36 0.72 3.98
CA THR A 28 20.13 0.84 4.77
C THR A 28 20.42 1.47 6.14
N LYS A 29 21.49 1.04 6.83
CA LYS A 29 21.88 1.64 8.12
C LYS A 29 22.23 3.11 8.00
N GLN A 30 22.96 3.49 6.96
CA GLN A 30 23.30 4.88 6.69
C GLN A 30 22.02 5.69 6.43
N LEU A 31 21.13 5.19 5.59
CA LEU A 31 19.85 5.83 5.30
C LEU A 31 18.95 5.96 6.55
N ASP A 32 18.95 4.97 7.44
CA ASP A 32 18.21 5.04 8.71
C ASP A 32 18.78 6.13 9.66
N ALA A 33 20.07 6.44 9.56
CA ALA A 33 20.74 7.46 10.37
C ALA A 33 20.66 8.86 9.76
N GLU A 34 20.78 8.97 8.44
CA GLU A 34 21.01 10.25 7.73
C GLU A 34 19.83 10.65 6.82
N GLY A 35 18.89 9.74 6.54
CA GLY A 35 17.89 9.92 5.48
C GLY A 35 18.53 9.91 4.09
N GLY A 36 17.89 10.57 3.11
CA GLY A 36 18.46 10.75 1.77
C GLY A 36 18.11 9.65 0.77
N TYR A 37 18.99 9.37 -0.20
CA TYR A 37 18.69 8.48 -1.32
C TYR A 37 19.81 7.47 -1.55
N ALA A 38 19.46 6.21 -1.80
CA ALA A 38 20.41 5.21 -2.30
C ALA A 38 19.75 4.17 -3.18
N ILE A 39 20.54 3.60 -4.10
CA ILE A 39 20.15 2.42 -4.87
C ILE A 39 20.46 1.19 -4.00
N THR A 40 19.43 0.43 -3.64
CA THR A 40 19.58 -0.76 -2.77
C THR A 40 19.46 -2.07 -3.55
N HIS A 41 18.88 -2.02 -4.75
CA HIS A 41 18.61 -3.17 -5.60
C HIS A 41 18.94 -2.82 -7.05
N VAL A 42 19.37 -3.82 -7.81
CA VAL A 42 19.43 -3.79 -9.27
C VAL A 42 18.26 -4.57 -9.84
N GLY A 43 17.66 -4.05 -10.91
CA GLY A 43 16.54 -4.67 -11.61
C GLY A 43 16.93 -5.12 -13.02
N ARG A 44 16.37 -6.24 -13.48
CA ARG A 44 16.46 -6.68 -14.87
C ARG A 44 15.06 -6.97 -15.42
N LEU A 45 14.67 -6.21 -16.45
CA LEU A 45 13.43 -6.43 -17.20
C LEU A 45 13.73 -7.24 -18.46
N THR A 46 13.00 -8.34 -18.66
CA THR A 46 13.10 -9.21 -19.83
C THR A 46 11.71 -9.67 -20.27
N ARG A 47 11.61 -10.15 -21.50
CA ARG A 47 10.46 -10.98 -21.90
C ARG A 47 10.70 -12.43 -21.53
N GLN A 48 9.65 -13.11 -21.08
CA GLN A 48 9.68 -14.53 -20.71
C GLN A 48 9.97 -15.44 -21.91
N ASP A 49 9.60 -15.01 -23.12
CA ASP A 49 9.89 -15.74 -24.37
C ASP A 49 11.27 -15.42 -24.96
N GLY A 50 12.09 -14.61 -24.27
CA GLY A 50 13.41 -14.21 -24.73
C GLY A 50 13.44 -13.27 -25.94
N ARG A 51 12.28 -12.85 -26.46
CA ARG A 51 12.22 -11.96 -27.63
C ARG A 51 12.60 -10.53 -27.26
N SER A 52 13.09 -9.79 -28.24
CA SER A 52 13.28 -8.34 -28.12
C SER A 52 11.94 -7.60 -27.99
N PHE A 53 12.00 -6.37 -27.50
CA PHE A 53 10.86 -5.49 -27.38
C PHE A 53 11.26 -4.03 -27.62
N ARG A 54 10.28 -3.21 -28.00
CA ARG A 54 10.48 -1.76 -28.14
C ARG A 54 10.69 -1.14 -26.77
N ILE A 55 11.61 -0.18 -26.66
CA ILE A 55 11.89 0.55 -25.42
C ILE A 55 10.60 1.12 -24.80
N SER A 56 9.69 1.66 -25.61
CA SER A 56 8.40 2.19 -25.15
C SER A 56 7.49 1.16 -24.47
N HIS A 57 7.62 -0.13 -24.81
CA HIS A 57 6.90 -1.19 -24.10
C HIS A 57 7.53 -1.46 -22.73
N GLY A 58 8.87 -1.44 -22.65
CA GLY A 58 9.59 -1.59 -21.40
C GLY A 58 9.33 -0.42 -20.44
N ASP A 59 9.27 0.80 -20.97
CA ASP A 59 8.99 2.00 -20.17
C ASP A 59 7.63 1.93 -19.44
N ARG A 60 6.60 1.42 -20.12
CA ARG A 60 5.29 1.17 -19.49
C ARG A 60 5.39 0.19 -18.32
N VAL A 61 6.19 -0.86 -18.44
CA VAL A 61 6.42 -1.82 -17.35
C VAL A 61 7.15 -1.16 -16.19
N LEU A 62 8.14 -0.29 -16.47
CA LEU A 62 8.84 0.45 -15.42
C LEU A 62 7.92 1.46 -14.71
N ALA A 63 6.99 2.09 -15.44
CA ALA A 63 5.97 2.96 -14.87
C ALA A 63 4.99 2.19 -13.97
N ASP A 64 4.53 1.00 -14.37
CA ASP A 64 3.69 0.15 -13.53
C ASP A 64 4.46 -0.36 -12.29
N LEU A 65 5.74 -0.69 -12.47
CA LEU A 65 6.62 -1.15 -11.40
C LEU A 65 6.85 -0.06 -10.34
N HIS A 66 6.88 1.22 -10.72
CA HIS A 66 6.91 2.34 -9.77
C HIS A 66 5.72 2.26 -8.79
N TYR A 67 4.49 2.10 -9.28
CA TYR A 67 3.31 2.00 -8.41
C TYR A 67 3.39 0.79 -7.48
N PHE A 68 3.81 -0.37 -8.01
CA PHE A 68 3.92 -1.60 -7.25
C PHE A 68 4.96 -1.50 -6.13
N LEU A 69 6.18 -1.08 -6.46
CA LEU A 69 7.26 -0.94 -5.48
C LEU A 69 6.93 0.16 -4.46
N SER A 70 6.28 1.25 -4.90
CA SER A 70 5.85 2.30 -3.98
C SER A 70 4.79 1.82 -3.00
N PHE A 71 3.82 1.03 -3.48
CA PHE A 71 2.81 0.41 -2.62
C PHE A 71 3.44 -0.52 -1.56
N ALA A 72 4.36 -1.38 -1.99
CA ALA A 72 5.11 -2.26 -1.08
C ALA A 72 5.97 -1.48 -0.09
N ARG A 73 6.67 -0.42 -0.52
CA ARG A 73 7.56 0.38 0.35
C ARG A 73 6.79 1.33 1.28
N GLY A 74 5.58 1.72 0.90
CA GLY A 74 4.81 2.78 1.55
C GLY A 74 5.36 4.19 1.29
N LEU A 75 6.30 4.35 0.36
CA LEU A 75 6.89 5.61 -0.09
C LEU A 75 7.13 5.55 -1.60
N SER A 76 7.10 6.69 -2.29
CA SER A 76 7.43 6.73 -3.72
C SER A 76 8.85 6.22 -3.96
N THR A 77 8.96 5.13 -4.70
CA THR A 77 10.21 4.56 -5.18
C THR A 77 10.02 4.08 -6.61
N THR A 78 11.03 4.22 -7.44
CA THR A 78 10.95 3.93 -8.88
C THR A 78 12.23 3.24 -9.34
N PRO A 79 12.16 2.40 -10.38
CA PRO A 79 13.34 2.11 -11.18
C PRO A 79 13.97 3.42 -11.66
N VAL A 80 15.29 3.52 -11.56
CA VAL A 80 16.10 4.67 -11.98
C VAL A 80 17.23 4.21 -12.88
N LEU A 81 17.71 5.12 -13.74
CA LEU A 81 18.87 4.89 -14.62
C LEU A 81 18.75 3.60 -15.47
N PRO A 82 17.61 3.36 -16.16
CA PRO A 82 17.48 2.16 -16.97
C PRO A 82 18.44 2.20 -18.16
N VAL A 83 19.02 1.04 -18.46
CA VAL A 83 19.90 0.81 -19.60
C VAL A 83 19.32 -0.33 -20.43
N GLY A 84 19.30 -0.16 -21.75
CA GLY A 84 18.80 -1.16 -22.70
C GLY A 84 19.91 -1.74 -23.56
N PHE A 85 19.82 -3.05 -23.80
CA PHE A 85 20.77 -3.82 -24.60
C PHE A 85 20.06 -4.47 -25.79
N ASP A 86 20.75 -4.57 -26.91
CA ASP A 86 20.29 -5.37 -28.04
C ASP A 86 20.59 -6.87 -27.86
N ALA A 87 20.25 -7.69 -28.86
CA ALA A 87 20.48 -9.14 -28.82
C ALA A 87 21.97 -9.53 -28.83
N ALA A 88 22.86 -8.63 -29.30
CA ALA A 88 24.30 -8.83 -29.28
C ALA A 88 24.94 -8.38 -27.96
N GLY A 89 24.16 -7.81 -27.02
CA GLY A 89 24.64 -7.28 -25.75
C GLY A 89 25.22 -5.87 -25.86
N SER A 90 25.03 -5.18 -26.99
CA SER A 90 25.44 -3.79 -27.13
C SER A 90 24.43 -2.86 -26.47
N ARG A 91 24.92 -1.86 -25.74
CA ARG A 91 24.06 -0.85 -25.11
C ARG A 91 23.47 0.07 -26.19
N ILE A 92 22.15 0.08 -26.32
CA ILE A 92 21.41 0.86 -27.33
C ILE A 92 20.49 1.93 -26.73
N PHE A 93 20.33 1.95 -25.41
CA PHE A 93 19.45 2.88 -24.72
C PHE A 93 19.96 3.19 -23.31
N GLU A 94 19.78 4.43 -22.90
CA GLU A 94 20.00 4.91 -21.54
C GLU A 94 19.04 6.07 -21.26
N GLU A 95 18.47 6.10 -20.05
CA GLU A 95 17.68 7.23 -19.57
C GLU A 95 18.38 7.84 -18.35
N TRP A 96 18.78 9.10 -18.51
CA TRP A 96 19.35 9.89 -17.44
C TRP A 96 18.25 10.72 -16.80
N GLY A 97 17.74 10.25 -15.67
CA GLY A 97 16.67 10.93 -14.95
C GLY A 97 16.18 10.12 -13.75
N MET A 98 15.65 10.84 -12.76
CA MET A 98 14.93 10.23 -11.65
C MET A 98 13.45 10.59 -11.79
N ARG A 99 12.59 9.56 -11.77
CA ARG A 99 11.15 9.76 -11.58
C ARG A 99 10.88 10.10 -10.11
N LEU A 100 9.62 10.18 -9.72
CA LEU A 100 9.24 10.51 -8.34
C LEU A 100 9.82 9.48 -7.35
N VAL A 101 10.86 9.90 -6.61
CA VAL A 101 11.45 9.18 -5.47
C VAL A 101 11.34 10.07 -4.24
N THR A 102 10.92 9.48 -3.12
CA THR A 102 10.95 10.16 -1.82
C THR A 102 12.24 9.81 -1.10
N ALA A 103 12.80 10.77 -0.35
CA ALA A 103 13.93 10.50 0.54
C ALA A 103 13.58 9.36 1.51
N TRP A 104 14.61 8.64 1.93
CA TRP A 104 14.47 7.50 2.80
C TRP A 104 13.93 7.93 4.16
N GLU A 105 12.85 7.27 4.56
CA GLU A 105 12.31 7.36 5.90
C GLU A 105 11.85 5.97 6.35
N PRO A 106 11.99 5.63 7.64
CA PRO A 106 11.39 4.43 8.18
C PRO A 106 9.87 4.57 8.10
N ARG A 107 9.24 3.70 7.30
CA ARG A 107 7.78 3.70 7.10
C ARG A 107 7.22 2.30 7.23
N ARG A 108 6.05 2.24 7.87
CA ARG A 108 5.23 1.03 7.89
C ARG A 108 4.53 0.90 6.54
N SER A 109 4.35 -0.34 6.12
CA SER A 109 3.47 -0.73 5.02
C SER A 109 2.93 -2.14 5.29
N TRP A 110 2.03 -2.62 4.44
CA TRP A 110 1.56 -4.00 4.45
C TRP A 110 2.68 -5.03 4.22
N PHE A 111 3.77 -4.63 3.56
CA PHE A 111 4.84 -5.53 3.14
C PHE A 111 5.87 -5.70 4.26
N ASP A 112 6.17 -6.96 4.58
CA ASP A 112 7.22 -7.30 5.52
C ASP A 112 8.48 -7.79 4.79
N THR A 113 9.62 -7.16 5.06
CA THR A 113 10.89 -7.44 4.35
C THR A 113 11.46 -8.84 4.58
N MET A 114 10.97 -9.59 5.59
CA MET A 114 11.36 -10.99 5.80
C MET A 114 10.50 -11.96 4.99
N HIS A 115 9.42 -11.46 4.38
CA HIS A 115 8.46 -12.23 3.58
C HIS A 115 8.47 -11.74 2.13
N GLY A 116 9.66 -11.67 1.52
CA GLY A 116 9.86 -11.16 0.15
C GLY A 116 9.04 -11.88 -0.92
N GLN A 117 8.68 -13.15 -0.71
CA GLN A 117 7.82 -13.93 -1.62
C GLN A 117 6.45 -13.26 -1.82
N CYS A 118 5.94 -12.53 -0.82
CA CYS A 118 4.67 -11.82 -0.90
C CYS A 118 4.62 -10.81 -2.07
N LEU A 119 5.76 -10.27 -2.50
CA LEU A 119 5.82 -9.40 -3.67
C LEU A 119 5.47 -10.17 -4.94
N ALA A 120 6.08 -11.33 -5.16
CA ALA A 120 5.81 -12.15 -6.34
C ALA A 120 4.37 -12.67 -6.34
N ASP A 121 3.83 -13.00 -5.17
CA ASP A 121 2.45 -13.49 -5.02
C ASP A 121 1.40 -12.40 -5.31
N LEU A 122 1.68 -11.15 -4.92
CA LEU A 122 0.77 -10.02 -5.16
C LEU A 122 0.86 -9.48 -6.60
N TYR A 123 2.04 -9.53 -7.20
CA TYR A 123 2.37 -8.77 -8.42
C TYR A 123 1.39 -8.96 -9.58
N PRO A 124 0.99 -10.20 -9.96
CA PRO A 124 0.07 -10.37 -11.09
C PRO A 124 -1.27 -9.67 -10.89
N GLY A 125 -1.91 -9.91 -9.74
CA GLY A 125 -3.21 -9.31 -9.43
C GLY A 125 -3.14 -7.79 -9.23
N PHE A 126 -1.97 -7.25 -8.85
CA PHE A 126 -1.76 -5.81 -8.80
C PHE A 126 -1.66 -5.19 -10.20
N MET A 127 -1.00 -5.87 -11.14
CA MET A 127 -0.93 -5.42 -12.54
C MET A 127 -2.32 -5.46 -13.20
N ASP A 128 -3.09 -6.52 -12.96
CA ASP A 128 -4.50 -6.61 -13.40
C ASP A 128 -5.30 -5.43 -12.85
N LEU A 129 -5.19 -5.17 -11.54
CA LEU A 129 -5.92 -4.08 -10.88
C LEU A 129 -5.54 -2.70 -11.42
N LEU A 130 -4.26 -2.44 -11.69
CA LEU A 130 -3.82 -1.17 -12.26
C LEU A 130 -4.36 -0.97 -13.68
N ARG A 131 -4.53 -2.04 -14.45
CA ARG A 131 -4.96 -2.00 -15.86
C ARG A 131 -6.47 -2.17 -16.03
N ASP A 132 -7.19 -2.45 -14.95
CA ASP A 132 -8.65 -2.54 -14.92
C ASP A 132 -9.28 -1.21 -15.38
N ALA A 133 -10.24 -1.31 -16.30
CA ALA A 133 -10.87 -0.14 -16.92
C ALA A 133 -11.77 0.65 -15.95
N ASP A 134 -12.35 0.00 -14.95
CA ASP A 134 -13.28 0.62 -14.01
C ASP A 134 -12.56 1.08 -12.73
N LEU A 135 -11.56 0.31 -12.29
CA LEU A 135 -10.87 0.51 -11.01
C LEU A 135 -9.51 1.18 -11.14
N GLY A 136 -8.80 1.00 -12.26
CA GLY A 136 -7.38 1.35 -12.39
C GLY A 136 -7.05 2.82 -12.07
N ASP A 137 -7.84 3.77 -12.59
CA ASP A 137 -7.64 5.20 -12.32
C ASP A 137 -7.92 5.56 -10.86
N SER A 138 -8.92 4.93 -10.27
CA SER A 138 -9.26 5.11 -8.85
C SER A 138 -8.17 4.54 -7.95
N VAL A 139 -7.57 3.42 -8.33
CA VAL A 139 -6.44 2.81 -7.60
C VAL A 139 -5.18 3.67 -7.71
N ARG A 140 -4.83 4.18 -8.90
CA ARG A 140 -3.71 5.13 -9.07
C ARG A 140 -3.87 6.38 -8.21
N THR A 141 -5.08 6.95 -8.20
CA THR A 141 -5.40 8.13 -7.37
C THR A 141 -5.33 7.80 -5.88
N ALA A 142 -5.84 6.64 -5.47
CA ALA A 142 -5.78 6.21 -4.08
C ALA A 142 -4.34 5.95 -3.62
N LEU A 143 -3.49 5.33 -4.46
CA LEU A 143 -2.07 5.14 -4.20
C LEU A 143 -1.35 6.48 -4.03
N TYR A 144 -1.63 7.47 -4.89
CA TYR A 144 -1.05 8.80 -4.76
C TYR A 144 -1.36 9.44 -3.40
N TRP A 145 -2.62 9.38 -2.95
CA TRP A 145 -3.02 9.90 -1.63
C TRP A 145 -2.44 9.08 -0.48
N TYR A 146 -2.44 7.75 -0.60
CA TYR A 146 -1.82 6.82 0.35
C TYR A 146 -0.34 7.16 0.60
N LEU A 147 0.46 7.25 -0.46
CA LEU A 147 1.91 7.52 -0.34
C LEU A 147 2.20 8.89 0.29
N ARG A 148 1.37 9.90 0.01
CA ARG A 148 1.48 11.23 0.64
C ARG A 148 1.06 11.21 2.10
N SER A 149 0.00 10.48 2.42
CA SER A 149 -0.52 10.34 3.78
C SER A 149 0.34 9.46 4.68
N ASN A 150 1.17 8.58 4.12
CA ASN A 150 2.05 7.71 4.88
C ASN A 150 3.32 8.43 5.38
N ARG A 151 3.46 9.74 5.15
CA ARG A 151 4.58 10.57 5.63
C ARG A 151 4.28 11.08 7.03
N ALA A 152 4.58 10.26 8.04
CA ALA A 152 4.39 10.64 9.44
C ALA A 152 5.39 11.75 9.82
N GLY A 153 4.89 12.95 10.10
CA GLY A 153 5.64 14.02 10.76
C GLY A 153 6.39 15.02 9.86
N GLU A 154 6.58 14.73 8.57
CA GLU A 154 7.14 15.70 7.62
C GLU A 154 6.04 16.37 6.79
N GLY A 155 5.96 17.71 6.86
CA GLY A 155 4.88 18.49 6.25
C GLY A 155 3.67 18.63 7.18
N ALA A 156 2.47 18.37 6.68
CA ALA A 156 1.21 18.79 7.31
C ALA A 156 0.70 17.86 8.46
N GLY A 157 1.57 17.01 9.00
CA GLY A 157 1.30 16.19 10.20
C GLY A 157 0.34 15.01 10.02
N VAL A 158 0.12 14.27 11.12
CA VAL A 158 -0.76 13.08 11.17
C VAL A 158 -2.21 13.43 10.80
N ASP A 159 -2.65 14.64 11.18
CA ASP A 159 -3.97 15.18 10.87
C ASP A 159 -4.25 15.19 9.36
N SER A 160 -3.29 15.69 8.58
CA SER A 160 -3.36 15.66 7.11
C SER A 160 -3.27 14.24 6.57
N GLY A 161 -2.50 13.38 7.24
CA GLY A 161 -2.48 11.94 6.98
C GLY A 161 -3.88 11.33 7.04
N VAL A 162 -4.68 11.64 8.07
CA VAL A 162 -6.08 11.17 8.18
C VAL A 162 -6.93 11.65 7.00
N ILE A 163 -6.86 12.94 6.67
CA ILE A 163 -7.66 13.55 5.60
C ILE A 163 -7.35 12.89 4.25
N LEU A 164 -6.07 12.79 3.90
CA LEU A 164 -5.61 12.20 2.64
C LEU A 164 -5.90 10.69 2.56
N SER A 165 -5.71 9.95 3.66
CA SER A 165 -6.05 8.53 3.71
C SER A 165 -7.55 8.30 3.51
N GLN A 166 -8.39 9.15 4.11
CA GLN A 166 -9.83 9.04 3.91
C GLN A 166 -10.22 9.39 2.47
N ALA A 167 -9.60 10.39 1.84
CA ALA A 167 -9.82 10.68 0.42
C ALA A 167 -9.47 9.48 -0.48
N ALA A 168 -8.37 8.76 -0.17
CA ALA A 168 -8.01 7.53 -0.85
C ALA A 168 -9.10 6.45 -0.71
N LEU A 169 -9.61 6.23 0.51
CA LEU A 169 -10.67 5.26 0.79
C LEU A 169 -12.00 5.62 0.12
N GLU A 170 -12.38 6.90 0.14
CA GLU A 170 -13.58 7.40 -0.52
C GLU A 170 -13.48 7.20 -2.04
N ARG A 171 -12.30 7.41 -2.64
CA ARG A 171 -12.05 7.14 -4.05
C ARG A 171 -12.19 5.66 -4.38
N LEU A 172 -11.56 4.78 -3.60
CA LEU A 172 -11.68 3.32 -3.77
C LEU A 172 -13.12 2.84 -3.63
N ALA A 173 -13.83 3.28 -2.58
CA ALA A 173 -15.22 2.88 -2.37
C ALA A 173 -16.17 3.42 -3.46
N SER A 174 -15.89 4.62 -3.99
CA SER A 174 -16.70 5.19 -5.08
C SER A 174 -16.59 4.42 -6.38
N ALA A 175 -15.42 3.83 -6.67
CA ALA A 175 -15.25 2.94 -7.83
C ALA A 175 -15.75 1.51 -7.56
N TYR A 176 -15.44 0.99 -6.38
CA TYR A 176 -15.74 -0.39 -6.03
C TYR A 176 -17.23 -0.69 -5.86
N LEU A 177 -18.01 0.23 -5.28
CA LEU A 177 -19.43 -0.02 -5.05
C LEU A 177 -20.20 -0.23 -6.37
N PRO A 178 -20.10 0.64 -7.39
CA PRO A 178 -20.66 0.39 -8.72
C PRO A 178 -20.12 -0.88 -9.38
N PHE A 179 -18.79 -1.08 -9.36
CA PHE A 179 -18.15 -2.28 -9.90
C PHE A 179 -18.74 -3.58 -9.31
N SER A 180 -19.02 -3.57 -8.00
CA SER A 180 -19.64 -4.69 -7.28
C SER A 180 -21.17 -4.70 -7.33
N ARG A 181 -21.80 -3.80 -8.10
CA ARG A 181 -23.27 -3.62 -8.18
C ARG A 181 -23.93 -3.40 -6.82
N LEU A 182 -23.22 -2.72 -5.93
CA LEU A 182 -23.71 -2.36 -4.60
C LEU A 182 -24.28 -0.93 -4.61
N PRO A 183 -25.28 -0.63 -3.77
CA PRO A 183 -25.82 0.72 -3.73
C PRO A 183 -24.76 1.73 -3.28
N THR A 184 -24.84 2.94 -3.82
CA THR A 184 -23.89 4.04 -3.56
C THR A 184 -24.44 5.09 -2.60
N VAL A 185 -25.73 5.01 -2.25
CA VAL A 185 -26.41 5.93 -1.34
C VAL A 185 -25.99 5.75 0.11
N GLY A 186 -26.12 6.83 0.88
CA GLY A 186 -25.79 6.92 2.30
C GLY A 186 -24.59 7.82 2.58
N SER A 187 -24.34 8.04 3.86
CA SER A 187 -23.20 8.80 4.34
C SER A 187 -21.87 8.11 4.00
N VAL A 188 -20.76 8.86 4.05
CA VAL A 188 -19.40 8.34 3.73
C VAL A 188 -19.10 7.06 4.51
N HIS A 189 -19.30 7.06 5.83
CA HIS A 189 -18.99 5.89 6.67
C HIS A 189 -19.88 4.68 6.37
N GLU A 190 -21.13 4.87 5.91
CA GLU A 190 -22.01 3.78 5.49
C GLU A 190 -21.56 3.16 4.17
N ARG A 191 -21.14 3.98 3.21
CA ARG A 191 -20.56 3.54 1.93
C ARG A 191 -19.26 2.76 2.17
N LEU A 192 -18.36 3.29 3.01
CA LEU A 192 -17.13 2.59 3.41
C LEU A 192 -17.43 1.26 4.10
N ARG A 193 -18.31 1.26 5.10
CA ARG A 193 -18.75 0.04 5.80
C ARG A 193 -19.31 -1.00 4.82
N ARG A 194 -20.10 -0.58 3.84
CA ARG A 194 -20.67 -1.48 2.82
C ARG A 194 -19.57 -2.09 1.95
N ALA A 195 -18.66 -1.27 1.45
CA ALA A 195 -17.52 -1.73 0.67
C ALA A 195 -16.66 -2.73 1.47
N PHE A 196 -16.26 -2.36 2.70
CA PHE A 196 -15.43 -3.20 3.55
C PHE A 196 -16.10 -4.52 3.93
N LYS A 197 -17.39 -4.51 4.26
CA LYS A 197 -18.13 -5.76 4.52
C LYS A 197 -18.17 -6.67 3.30
N HIS A 198 -18.43 -6.11 2.10
CA HIS A 198 -18.42 -6.91 0.86
C HIS A 198 -17.02 -7.47 0.56
N MET A 199 -15.97 -6.68 0.80
CA MET A 199 -14.57 -7.09 0.69
C MET A 199 -14.13 -8.05 1.82
N LYS A 200 -14.96 -8.28 2.85
CA LYS A 200 -14.66 -9.06 4.06
C LYS A 200 -13.53 -8.48 4.93
N LEU A 201 -13.43 -7.15 4.99
CA LEU A 201 -12.53 -6.43 5.87
C LEU A 201 -13.18 -6.27 7.26
N PRO A 202 -12.41 -6.37 8.36
CA PRO A 202 -12.95 -6.17 9.69
C PRO A 202 -13.43 -4.73 9.87
N VAL A 203 -14.67 -4.55 10.33
CA VAL A 203 -15.24 -3.22 10.64
C VAL A 203 -15.38 -2.97 12.14
N ALA A 204 -15.33 -4.04 12.95
CA ALA A 204 -15.42 -3.96 14.40
C ALA A 204 -14.15 -3.33 15.00
N ILE A 205 -14.33 -2.61 16.10
CA ILE A 205 -13.22 -2.00 16.84
C ILE A 205 -12.45 -3.09 17.59
N PRO A 206 -11.15 -3.27 17.34
CA PRO A 206 -10.31 -4.20 18.10
C PRO A 206 -10.18 -3.76 19.56
N ASN A 207 -10.12 -4.73 20.48
CA ASN A 207 -10.04 -4.45 21.91
C ASN A 207 -8.74 -3.75 22.32
N GLU A 208 -7.69 -3.94 21.52
CA GLU A 208 -6.35 -3.42 21.74
C GLU A 208 -6.28 -1.90 21.54
N MET A 209 -7.20 -1.31 20.76
CA MET A 209 -7.26 0.13 20.47
C MET A 209 -8.03 0.88 21.56
N ARG A 210 -7.39 1.08 22.72
CA ARG A 210 -8.04 1.61 23.94
C ARG A 210 -8.74 2.95 23.74
N ALA A 211 -8.12 3.90 23.02
CA ALA A 211 -8.69 5.23 22.78
C ALA A 211 -9.90 5.17 21.84
N ILE A 212 -9.79 4.38 20.76
CA ILE A 212 -10.93 4.14 19.85
C ILE A 212 -12.08 3.41 20.55
N ALA A 213 -11.77 2.43 21.39
CA ALA A 213 -12.76 1.72 22.20
C ALA A 213 -13.44 2.64 23.23
N LYS A 214 -12.72 3.63 23.79
CA LYS A 214 -13.29 4.67 24.65
C LYS A 214 -14.33 5.50 23.91
N GLY A 215 -14.05 5.92 22.67
CA GLY A 215 -15.04 6.62 21.84
C GLY A 215 -16.30 5.80 21.57
N LYS A 216 -16.16 4.48 21.39
CA LYS A 216 -17.33 3.57 21.29
C LYS A 216 -18.18 3.59 22.56
N ARG A 217 -17.56 3.45 23.74
CA ARG A 217 -18.27 3.51 25.04
C ARG A 217 -18.95 4.86 25.26
N ASN A 218 -18.32 5.94 24.82
CA ASN A 218 -18.84 7.30 24.90
C ASN A 218 -20.01 7.58 23.93
N LYS A 219 -20.32 6.63 23.04
CA LYS A 219 -21.28 6.74 21.94
C LYS A 219 -20.85 7.75 20.87
N ASP A 220 -19.56 8.06 20.79
CA ASP A 220 -19.01 8.90 19.72
C ASP A 220 -19.13 8.18 18.37
N TRP A 221 -18.94 6.87 18.33
CA TRP A 221 -19.10 6.03 17.13
C TRP A 221 -19.45 4.58 17.47
N LYS A 222 -19.93 3.82 16.47
CA LYS A 222 -20.32 2.41 16.61
C LYS A 222 -19.21 1.43 16.18
N ASP A 223 -18.43 1.82 15.18
CA ASP A 223 -17.46 0.96 14.50
C ASP A 223 -16.32 1.78 13.85
N LEU A 224 -15.33 1.09 13.27
CA LEU A 224 -14.14 1.74 12.70
C LEU A 224 -14.46 2.71 11.54
N PRO A 225 -15.30 2.37 10.54
CA PRO A 225 -15.64 3.32 9.48
C PRO A 225 -16.26 4.62 10.00
N GLN A 226 -17.13 4.52 11.02
CA GLN A 226 -17.72 5.72 11.62
C GLN A 226 -16.72 6.52 12.46
N ALA A 227 -15.82 5.86 13.19
CA ALA A 227 -14.75 6.53 13.93
C ALA A 227 -13.86 7.35 12.98
N LEU A 228 -13.42 6.74 11.88
CA LEU A 228 -12.63 7.39 10.83
C LEU A 228 -13.32 8.66 10.32
N THR A 229 -14.55 8.54 9.82
CA THR A 229 -15.27 9.68 9.25
C THR A 229 -15.52 10.79 10.28
N LYS A 230 -15.86 10.44 11.54
CA LYS A 230 -16.12 11.46 12.56
C LYS A 230 -14.86 12.19 13.01
N VAL A 231 -13.75 11.48 13.19
CA VAL A 231 -12.46 12.09 13.54
C VAL A 231 -11.96 12.98 12.40
N ARG A 232 -12.06 12.53 11.14
CA ARG A 232 -11.73 13.39 9.98
C ARG A 232 -12.61 14.63 9.93
N ASN A 233 -13.92 14.47 10.10
CA ASN A 233 -14.84 15.60 10.06
C ASN A 233 -14.48 16.62 11.14
N GLU A 234 -14.18 16.18 12.36
CA GLU A 234 -13.79 17.06 13.46
C GLU A 234 -12.47 17.82 13.18
N LEU A 235 -11.50 17.18 12.51
CA LEU A 235 -10.26 17.85 12.07
C LEU A 235 -10.52 18.97 11.06
N THR A 236 -11.45 18.78 10.12
CA THR A 236 -11.71 19.74 9.03
C THR A 236 -12.78 20.77 9.37
N HIS A 237 -13.77 20.36 10.15
CA HIS A 237 -14.99 21.09 10.47
C HIS A 237 -15.37 20.73 11.90
N PRO A 238 -14.77 21.39 12.92
CA PRO A 238 -15.04 21.11 14.32
C PRO A 238 -16.48 21.48 14.67
N GLN A 239 -17.36 20.50 14.50
CA GLN A 239 -18.80 20.60 14.69
C GLN A 239 -19.30 19.49 15.62
N ALA A 240 -18.49 18.44 15.83
CA ALA A 240 -18.86 17.31 16.65
C ALA A 240 -18.47 17.56 18.11
N ARG A 241 -19.44 17.36 19.01
CA ARG A 241 -19.18 17.23 20.44
C ARG A 241 -18.58 15.84 20.74
N LEU A 242 -17.44 15.49 20.12
CA LEU A 242 -16.75 14.24 20.45
C LEU A 242 -16.35 14.29 21.93
N LYS A 243 -16.73 13.27 22.68
CA LYS A 243 -16.39 13.20 24.11
C LYS A 243 -14.95 12.75 24.34
N VAL A 244 -14.38 12.03 23.38
CA VAL A 244 -12.94 11.75 23.36
C VAL A 244 -12.16 12.96 22.86
N LYS A 245 -10.96 13.17 23.41
CA LYS A 245 -10.04 14.19 22.93
C LYS A 245 -9.49 13.77 21.58
N LEU A 246 -9.45 14.69 20.63
CA LEU A 246 -9.00 14.43 19.27
C LEU A 246 -7.55 13.94 19.24
N GLY A 247 -6.65 14.60 19.99
CA GLY A 247 -5.25 14.20 20.10
C GLY A 247 -5.02 12.76 20.60
N ASP A 248 -5.94 12.19 21.37
CA ASP A 248 -5.85 10.81 21.88
C ASP A 248 -6.12 9.76 20.79
N VAL A 249 -6.79 10.14 19.69
CA VAL A 249 -7.34 9.20 18.70
C VAL A 249 -6.84 9.41 17.28
N VAL A 250 -6.28 10.58 16.95
CA VAL A 250 -5.90 10.92 15.57
C VAL A 250 -4.84 9.97 15.00
N ALA A 251 -3.80 9.64 15.76
CA ALA A 251 -2.77 8.68 15.32
C ALA A 251 -3.35 7.27 15.09
N ASP A 252 -4.19 6.80 16.01
CA ASP A 252 -4.90 5.52 15.87
C ASP A 252 -5.78 5.51 14.61
N VAL A 253 -6.52 6.60 14.35
CA VAL A 253 -7.39 6.72 13.17
C VAL A 253 -6.58 6.78 11.88
N TRP A 254 -5.43 7.45 11.88
CA TRP A 254 -4.53 7.45 10.73
C TRP A 254 -4.03 6.04 10.41
N ASP A 255 -3.60 5.28 11.42
CA ASP A 255 -3.20 3.88 11.25
C ASP A 255 -4.35 3.00 10.73
N ILE A 256 -5.57 3.19 11.23
CA ILE A 256 -6.78 2.52 10.72
C ILE A 256 -7.02 2.86 9.24
N ALA A 257 -6.89 4.13 8.87
CA ALA A 257 -7.13 4.59 7.51
C ALA A 257 -6.10 3.99 6.54
N GLN A 258 -4.82 4.06 6.87
CA GLN A 258 -3.74 3.44 6.10
C GLN A 258 -3.94 1.93 5.94
N TRP A 259 -4.24 1.25 7.04
CA TRP A 259 -4.51 -0.19 7.06
C TRP A 259 -5.68 -0.57 6.15
N TYR A 260 -6.75 0.22 6.12
CA TYR A 260 -7.86 -0.01 5.21
C TYR A 260 -7.51 0.21 3.75
N VAL A 261 -6.66 1.19 3.41
CA VAL A 261 -6.23 1.39 2.02
C VAL A 261 -5.45 0.17 1.56
N GLU A 262 -4.49 -0.27 2.37
CA GLU A 262 -3.67 -1.45 2.09
C GLU A 262 -4.52 -2.71 1.92
N LEU A 263 -5.40 -3.01 2.88
CA LEU A 263 -6.28 -4.17 2.80
C LEU A 263 -7.24 -4.10 1.61
N SER A 264 -7.74 -2.92 1.26
CA SER A 264 -8.63 -2.76 0.10
C SER A 264 -7.87 -3.10 -1.19
N ILE A 265 -6.66 -2.57 -1.36
CA ILE A 265 -5.83 -2.86 -2.53
C ILE A 265 -5.44 -4.35 -2.57
N LEU A 266 -4.95 -4.91 -1.46
CA LEU A 266 -4.62 -6.35 -1.38
C LEU A 266 -5.83 -7.23 -1.74
N ARG A 267 -7.02 -6.88 -1.26
CA ARG A 267 -8.25 -7.63 -1.57
C ARG A 267 -8.60 -7.55 -3.06
N LEU A 268 -8.50 -6.36 -3.64
CA LEU A 268 -8.82 -6.14 -5.05
C LEU A 268 -7.82 -6.86 -5.97
N CYS A 269 -6.55 -7.00 -5.56
CA CYS A 269 -5.56 -7.81 -6.27
C CYS A 269 -5.79 -9.33 -6.12
N GLY A 270 -6.80 -9.78 -5.35
CA GLY A 270 -7.01 -11.21 -5.09
C GLY A 270 -5.93 -11.85 -4.21
N TYR A 271 -5.16 -11.07 -3.46
CA TYR A 271 -4.07 -11.56 -2.62
C TYR A 271 -4.59 -12.40 -1.44
N ASN A 272 -3.97 -13.55 -1.17
CA ASN A 272 -4.35 -14.48 -0.08
C ASN A 272 -3.15 -14.92 0.78
N GLY A 273 -2.11 -14.09 0.86
CA GLY A 273 -0.92 -14.36 1.65
C GLY A 273 -0.95 -13.70 3.03
N VAL A 274 0.25 -13.51 3.57
CA VAL A 274 0.47 -12.80 4.84
C VAL A 274 0.76 -11.32 4.61
N TYR A 275 0.48 -10.49 5.60
CA TYR A 275 0.80 -9.07 5.59
C TYR A 275 1.21 -8.58 6.98
N SER A 276 1.92 -7.48 7.04
CA SER A 276 2.22 -6.76 8.27
C SER A 276 1.01 -5.91 8.67
N ASN A 277 0.29 -6.33 9.71
CA ASN A 277 -0.87 -5.58 10.20
C ASN A 277 -0.41 -4.32 10.93
N ARG A 278 -0.63 -3.13 10.35
CA ARG A 278 -0.29 -1.83 10.97
C ARG A 278 -0.80 -1.64 12.40
N LEU A 279 -1.94 -2.21 12.74
CA LEU A 279 -2.56 -2.06 14.06
C LEU A 279 -1.90 -2.95 15.12
N ARG A 280 -1.25 -4.06 14.71
CA ARG A 280 -0.76 -5.12 15.60
C ARG A 280 0.73 -5.37 15.54
N ALA A 281 1.35 -5.21 14.37
CA ALA A 281 2.77 -5.44 14.18
C ALA A 281 3.59 -4.47 15.04
N ARG A 282 4.64 -5.00 15.65
CA ARG A 282 5.57 -4.28 16.54
C ARG A 282 7.02 -4.44 16.11
N TRP A 283 7.35 -5.48 15.35
CA TRP A 283 8.68 -5.71 14.80
C TRP A 283 8.62 -6.35 13.40
N VAL A 284 9.71 -6.22 12.66
CA VAL A 284 9.88 -6.84 11.34
C VAL A 284 9.84 -8.36 11.48
N GLY A 285 9.07 -9.02 10.62
CA GLY A 285 8.77 -10.45 10.64
C GLY A 285 7.46 -10.80 11.34
N GLN A 286 6.82 -9.87 12.04
CA GLN A 286 5.51 -10.10 12.64
C GLN A 286 4.39 -9.89 11.61
N VAL A 287 3.93 -11.00 11.02
CA VAL A 287 2.88 -11.00 9.99
C VAL A 287 1.67 -11.83 10.42
N GLU A 288 0.53 -11.56 9.82
CA GLU A 288 -0.68 -12.37 9.93
C GLU A 288 -1.31 -12.63 8.55
N GLU A 289 -2.14 -13.67 8.45
CA GLU A 289 -2.96 -13.93 7.26
C GLU A 289 -3.95 -12.78 7.01
N VAL A 290 -4.25 -12.52 5.73
CA VAL A 290 -5.27 -11.52 5.37
C VAL A 290 -6.66 -11.90 5.92
N PRO A 291 -7.52 -10.93 6.30
CA PRO A 291 -8.78 -11.22 6.99
C PRO A 291 -9.78 -12.09 6.24
N TRP A 292 -9.69 -12.14 4.90
CA TRP A 292 -10.59 -12.92 4.05
C TRP A 292 -10.08 -14.33 3.73
N GLN A 293 -8.90 -14.71 4.23
CA GLN A 293 -8.37 -16.05 4.05
C GLN A 293 -9.27 -17.05 4.78
N ARG A 294 -9.82 -18.02 4.04
CA ARG A 294 -10.58 -19.10 4.65
C ARG A 294 -9.62 -19.94 5.48
N ARG A 295 -9.75 -19.92 6.81
CA ARG A 295 -9.14 -20.94 7.66
C ARG A 295 -9.63 -22.30 7.19
N LYS A 296 -8.76 -23.10 6.55
CA LYS A 296 -9.03 -24.53 6.40
C LYS A 296 -9.20 -25.05 7.82
N ALA A 297 -10.37 -25.59 8.14
CA ALA A 297 -10.61 -26.24 9.41
C ALA A 297 -9.49 -27.27 9.60
N ARG A 298 -8.66 -27.11 10.64
CA ARG A 298 -7.77 -28.18 11.09
C ARG A 298 -8.69 -29.35 11.39
N LYS A 299 -8.69 -30.37 10.52
CA LYS A 299 -9.21 -31.68 10.89
C LYS A 299 -8.40 -32.08 12.13
N ARG A 300 -9.09 -32.14 13.27
CA ARG A 300 -8.59 -32.85 14.45
C ARG A 300 -8.62 -34.34 14.14
#